data_AF-A0A1M5ECR1-F1
#
_entry.id   AF-A0A1M5ECR1-F1
#
_cell.length_a   1.000
_cell.length_b   1.000
_cell.length_c   1.000
_cell.angle_alpha   90.00
_cell.angle_beta   90.00
_cell.angle_gamma   90.00
#
_symmetry.space_group_name_H-M   'P 1'
#
loop_
_entity.id
_entity.type
_entity.pdbx_description
1 polymer ?
#
loop_
_entity_poly.entity_id
_entity_poly.type
_entity_poly.pdbx_seq_one_letter_code
_entity_poly.pdbx_strand_id
1 'polypeptide(L)' 'MRKLSDDDLHILSVVEKHERICIGLPVDPDWAPIAEHLRRLAKWKYLIEDATDDGPAYTLSQAGRESLG' A
#
# COMPACT_ATOMS: atom_id res chain seq x y z
N MET A 1 -7.67 15.34 8.93
CA MET A 1 -7.32 14.30 7.95
C MET A 1 -5.88 14.51 7.51
N ARG A 2 -5.05 13.46 7.40
CA ARG A 2 -3.69 13.57 6.83
C ARG A 2 -3.82 13.85 5.33
N LYS A 3 -3.06 14.80 4.80
CA LYS A 3 -3.01 15.08 3.37
C LYS A 3 -2.16 14.02 2.67
N LEU A 4 -2.75 13.27 1.75
CA LEU A 4 -2.06 12.32 0.88
C LEU A 4 -1.38 13.09 -0.26
N SER A 5 -0.21 12.62 -0.72
CA SER A 5 0.39 13.10 -1.96
C SER A 5 -0.27 12.45 -3.18
N ASP A 6 0.00 12.99 -4.37
CA ASP A 6 -0.47 12.40 -5.62
C ASP A 6 0.10 10.98 -5.82
N ASP A 7 1.35 10.75 -5.41
CA ASP A 7 1.97 9.41 -5.45
C ASP A 7 1.29 8.43 -4.49
N ASP A 8 0.93 8.90 -3.29
CA ASP A 8 0.20 8.07 -2.31
C ASP A 8 -1.19 7.71 -2.85
N LEU A 9 -1.90 8.65 -3.48
CA LEU A 9 -3.19 8.40 -4.13
C LEU A 9 -3.04 7.45 -5.33
N HIS A 10 -1.97 7.60 -6.11
CA HIS A 10 -1.67 6.70 -7.21
C HIS A 10 -1.44 5.26 -6.70
N ILE A 11 -0.68 5.08 -5.63
CA ILE A 11 -0.46 3.75 -5.03
C ILE A 11 -1.75 3.16 -4.48
N LEU A 12 -2.61 3.97 -3.84
CA LEU A 12 -3.93 3.49 -3.42
C LEU A 12 -4.75 3.00 -4.62
N SER A 13 -4.80 3.72 -5.74
CA SER A 13 -5.56 3.26 -6.92
C SER A 13 -4.98 1.99 -7.55
N VAL A 14 -3.64 1.82 -7.52
CA VAL A 14 -2.99 0.58 -7.95
C VAL A 14 -3.40 -0.59 -7.05
N VAL A 15 -3.38 -0.41 -5.73
CA VAL A 15 -3.82 -1.47 -4.79
C VAL A 15 -5.30 -1.78 -4.98
N GLU A 16 -6.15 -0.77 -5.25
CA GLU A 16 -7.58 -0.97 -5.54
C GLU A 16 -7.78 -1.85 -6.76
N LYS A 17 -7.07 -1.53 -7.86
CA LYS A 17 -7.17 -2.25 -9.13
C LYS A 17 -6.71 -3.71 -9.02
N HIS A 18 -5.71 -3.98 -8.21
CA HIS A 18 -5.12 -5.31 -8.06
C HIS A 18 -5.69 -6.11 -6.89
N GLU A 19 -6.56 -5.52 -6.08
CA GLU A 19 -7.16 -6.04 -4.84
C GLU A 19 -6.16 -6.34 -3.71
N ARG A 20 -4.96 -6.83 -4.04
CA ARG A 20 -3.89 -7.21 -3.14
C ARG A 20 -2.52 -7.04 -3.81
N ILE A 21 -1.58 -6.39 -3.13
CA ILE A 21 -0.18 -6.27 -3.55
C ILE A 21 0.73 -6.97 -2.54
N CYS A 22 1.56 -7.90 -2.98
CA CYS A 22 2.54 -8.58 -2.13
C CYS A 22 3.94 -8.02 -2.40
N ILE A 23 4.71 -7.72 -1.36
CA ILE A 23 6.12 -7.34 -1.47
C ILE A 23 6.98 -8.49 -0.96
N GLY A 24 7.67 -9.16 -1.88
CA GLY A 24 8.58 -10.26 -1.56
C GLY A 24 9.80 -9.82 -0.74
N LEU A 25 10.36 -10.74 0.04
CA LEU A 25 11.61 -10.56 0.76
C LEU A 25 12.71 -11.48 0.19
N PRO A 26 13.91 -10.96 -0.13
CA PRO A 26 14.32 -9.57 -0.01
C PRO A 26 13.59 -8.65 -1.00
N VAL A 27 13.37 -7.39 -0.59
CA VAL A 27 12.74 -6.40 -1.48
C VAL A 27 13.70 -6.07 -2.61
N ASP A 28 13.24 -6.24 -3.85
CA ASP A 28 13.96 -5.83 -5.04
C ASP A 28 14.27 -4.31 -4.97
N PRO A 29 15.52 -3.86 -5.22
CA PRO A 29 15.88 -2.45 -5.21
C PRO A 29 14.98 -1.55 -6.06
N ASP A 30 14.48 -2.05 -7.20
CA ASP A 30 13.59 -1.30 -8.09
C ASP A 30 12.20 -1.10 -7.46
N TRP A 31 11.80 -2.00 -6.56
CA TRP A 31 10.54 -1.94 -5.82
C TRP A 31 10.65 -1.27 -4.46
N ALA A 32 11.86 -0.99 -3.97
CA ALA A 32 12.08 -0.42 -2.64
C ALA A 32 11.30 0.89 -2.39
N PRO A 33 11.21 1.85 -3.35
CA PRO A 33 10.41 3.06 -3.16
C PRO A 33 8.92 2.75 -2.98
N ILE A 34 8.35 1.87 -3.82
CA ILE A 34 6.93 1.50 -3.73
C ILE A 34 6.66 0.78 -2.41
N ALA A 35 7.55 -0.12 -1.99
CA ALA A 35 7.44 -0.83 -0.72
C ALA A 35 7.43 0.13 0.48
N GLU A 36 8.20 1.22 0.44
CA GLU A 36 8.20 2.24 1.49
C GLU A 36 6.84 2.97 1.57
N HIS A 37 6.28 3.35 0.43
CA HIS A 37 4.96 3.98 0.37
C HIS A 37 3.86 3.05 0.91
N LEU A 38 3.85 1.77 0.52
CA LEU A 38 2.88 0.78 1.01
C LEU A 38 2.93 0.66 2.54
N ARG A 39 4.14 0.51 3.11
CA ARG A 39 4.33 0.46 4.58
C ARG A 39 3.84 1.75 5.26
N ARG A 40 4.12 2.91 4.67
CA ARG A 40 3.68 4.21 5.20
C ARG A 40 2.16 4.34 5.19
N LEU A 41 1.51 3.98 4.09
CA LEU A 41 0.06 4.00 3.96
C LEU A 41 -0.64 3.00 4.90
N ALA A 42 -0.04 1.81 5.10
CA ALA A 42 -0.51 0.85 6.10
C ALA A 42 -0.40 1.39 7.53
N LYS A 43 0.73 2.03 7.87
CA LYS A 43 0.91 2.72 9.16
C LYS A 43 -0.15 3.80 9.39
N TRP A 44 -0.58 4.48 8.33
CA TRP A 44 -1.63 5.50 8.38
C TRP A 44 -3.05 4.95 8.24
N LYS A 45 -3.21 3.62 8.22
CA LYS A 45 -4.51 2.92 8.15
C LYS A 45 -5.29 3.14 6.84
N TYR A 46 -4.63 3.57 5.77
CA TYR A 46 -5.22 3.59 4.43
C TYR A 46 -5.10 2.22 3.73
N LEU A 47 -4.11 1.42 4.14
CA LEU A 47 -3.96 0.01 3.74
C LEU A 47 -4.04 -0.91 4.96
N ILE A 48 -4.45 -2.14 4.73
CA ILE A 48 -4.35 -3.26 5.68
C ILE A 48 -3.13 -4.09 5.26
N GLU A 49 -2.23 -4.32 6.21
CA GLU A 49 -1.04 -5.16 6.02
C GLU A 49 -1.26 -6.54 6.65
N ASP A 50 -1.11 -7.58 5.85
CA ASP A 50 -1.09 -8.98 6.28
C ASP A 50 0.33 -9.53 6.16
N ALA A 51 0.86 -10.13 7.22
CA ALA A 51 2.12 -10.87 7.15
C ALA A 51 1.91 -12.21 6.42
N THR A 52 2.77 -12.49 5.44
CA THR A 52 2.82 -13.79 4.74
C THR A 52 4.23 -14.38 4.82
N ASP A 53 4.38 -15.66 4.45
CA ASP A 53 5.68 -16.35 4.47
C ASP A 53 6.73 -15.67 3.57
N ASP A 54 6.29 -15.07 2.46
CA ASP A 54 7.17 -14.44 1.47
C ASP A 54 7.36 -12.92 1.69
N GLY A 55 6.64 -12.32 2.65
CA GLY A 55 6.68 -10.88 2.94
C GLY A 55 5.30 -10.26 3.21
N PRO A 56 5.20 -8.94 3.41
CA PRO A 56 3.92 -8.29 3.67
C PRO A 56 3.05 -8.19 2.41
N ALA A 57 1.76 -8.41 2.58
CA ALA A 57 0.73 -8.15 1.59
C ALA A 57 -0.16 -6.98 2.02
N TYR A 58 -0.58 -6.16 1.06
CA TYR A 58 -1.34 -4.95 1.29
C TYR A 58 -2.66 -4.99 0.54
N THR A 59 -3.75 -4.70 1.24
CA THR A 59 -5.09 -4.52 0.67
C THR A 59 -5.66 -3.18 1.11
N LEU A 60 -6.69 -2.71 0.41
CA LEU A 60 -7.26 -1.38 0.69
C LEU A 60 -8.17 -1.41 1.93
N SER A 61 -7.95 -0.46 2.85
CA SER A 61 -8.85 -0.26 3.98
C SER A 61 -10.09 0.56 3.58
N GLN A 62 -11.08 0.66 4.46
CA GLN A 62 -12.22 1.56 4.24
C GLN A 62 -11.77 3.02 4.06
N ALA A 63 -10.87 3.52 4.92
CA ALA A 63 -10.35 4.89 4.81
C ALA A 63 -9.56 5.12 3.52
N GLY A 64 -8.87 4.09 3.02
CA GLY A 64 -8.24 4.13 1.70
C GLY A 64 -9.27 4.33 0.58
N ARG A 65 -10.39 3.59 0.63
CA ARG A 65 -11.44 3.64 -0.41
C ARG A 65 -12.10 5.01 -0.43
N GLU A 66 -12.41 5.54 0.74
CA GLU A 66 -12.95 6.89 0.93
C GLU A 66 -11.99 8.00 0.48
N SER A 67 -10.70 7.71 0.30
CA SER A 67 -9.73 8.69 -0.22
C SER A 67 -9.67 8.72 -1.76
N LEU A 68 -10.27 7.72 -2.42
CA LEU A 68 -10.33 7.60 -3.88
C LEU A 68 -11.68 8.03 -4.48
N GLY A 69 -12.73 8.18 -3.65
CA GLY A 69 -14.09 8.62 -4.03
C GLY A 69 -14.54 9.85 -3.27
#